data_AF-A0A392S3V0-F1
#
_entry.id   AF-A0A392S3V0-F1
#
_cell.length_a   1.000
_cell.length_b   1.000
_cell.length_c   1.000
_cell.angle_alpha   90.00
_cell.angle_beta   90.00
_cell.angle_gamma   90.00
#
_symmetry.space_group_name_H-M   'P 1'
#
loop_
_entity.id
_entity.type
_entity.pdbx_description
1 polymer ?
#
loop_
_entity_poly.entity_id
_entity_poly.type
_entity_poly.pdbx_seq_one_letter_code
_entity_poly.pdbx_strand_id
1 'polypeptide(L)'
;KKAKKKVNSRASVVAEQSGPGGSLSPGGVSSSQVGAHSGSPVVSQPPPKRQREDTVIDVEALEKPFPLQRCFSSRDFMDKRPPMVADVERAVILDMGPAAWQEELARDAAAV
;
A
#
# COMPACT_ATOMS: atom_id res chain seq x y z
N LYS A 1 -15.97 -31.74 49.89
CA LYS A 1 -15.33 -32.69 48.95
C LYS A 1 -16.11 -32.69 47.64
N LYS A 2 -15.38 -32.53 46.52
CA LYS A 2 -15.71 -32.74 45.09
C LYS A 2 -16.79 -31.86 44.43
N ALA A 3 -16.29 -31.09 43.46
CA ALA A 3 -17.01 -30.27 42.50
C ALA A 3 -17.93 -31.08 41.58
N LYS A 4 -19.06 -30.48 41.17
CA LYS A 4 -19.85 -30.95 40.02
C LYS A 4 -19.73 -29.92 38.91
N LYS A 5 -18.80 -30.17 37.99
CA LYS A 5 -18.61 -29.41 36.74
C LYS A 5 -19.83 -29.66 35.85
N LYS A 6 -20.68 -28.65 35.69
CA LYS A 6 -21.79 -28.68 34.73
C LYS A 6 -21.22 -28.34 33.36
N VAL A 7 -21.05 -29.36 32.52
CA VAL A 7 -20.72 -29.19 31.11
C VAL A 7 -22.00 -28.77 30.39
N ASN A 8 -22.01 -27.57 29.84
CA ASN A 8 -23.05 -27.10 28.93
C ASN A 8 -22.48 -27.19 27.52
N SER A 9 -22.66 -28.35 26.90
CA SER A 9 -22.48 -28.54 25.46
C SER A 9 -23.59 -27.80 24.72
N ARG A 10 -23.24 -26.74 23.98
CA ARG A 10 -24.11 -26.20 22.93
C ARG A 10 -23.36 -26.30 21.61
N ALA A 11 -24.07 -26.93 20.67
CA ALA A 11 -23.61 -27.43 19.40
C ALA A 11 -22.78 -26.42 18.59
N SER A 12 -21.64 -26.88 18.10
CA SER A 12 -20.95 -26.27 16.98
C SER A 12 -21.84 -26.40 15.75
N VAL A 13 -22.31 -25.26 15.21
CA VAL A 13 -22.71 -25.22 13.80
C VAL A 13 -21.42 -25.38 12.99
N VAL A 14 -21.23 -26.58 12.48
CA VAL A 14 -20.39 -26.84 11.33
C VAL A 14 -21.22 -26.41 10.13
N ALA A 15 -20.91 -25.25 9.57
CA ALA A 15 -21.31 -24.93 8.21
C ALA A 15 -20.17 -25.39 7.30
N GLU A 16 -20.25 -26.64 6.89
CA GLU A 16 -19.60 -27.13 5.68
C GLU A 16 -20.05 -26.23 4.51
N GLN A 17 -19.10 -25.54 3.87
CA GLN A 17 -19.27 -25.09 2.50
C GLN A 17 -18.06 -25.58 1.70
N SER A 18 -18.10 -26.87 1.37
CA SER A 18 -17.31 -27.43 0.28
C SER A 18 -18.09 -27.24 -1.02
N GLY A 19 -17.53 -26.49 -1.98
CA GLY A 19 -18.09 -26.32 -3.34
C GLY A 19 -17.45 -25.16 -4.12
N PRO A 20 -17.28 -25.26 -5.45
CA PRO A 20 -16.10 -24.81 -6.17
C PRO A 20 -16.16 -23.37 -6.67
N GLY A 21 -14.98 -22.73 -6.71
CA GLY A 21 -14.66 -21.78 -7.78
C GLY A 21 -14.74 -20.30 -7.43
N GLY A 22 -13.78 -19.59 -8.03
CA GLY A 22 -14.02 -18.25 -8.53
C GLY A 22 -13.72 -17.13 -7.54
N SER A 23 -12.62 -16.43 -7.80
CA SER A 23 -12.45 -15.03 -7.45
C SER A 23 -13.72 -14.23 -7.78
N LEU A 24 -14.29 -13.53 -6.82
CA LEU A 24 -15.33 -12.55 -7.08
C LEU A 24 -14.73 -11.15 -6.91
N SER A 25 -14.20 -10.63 -8.01
CA SER A 25 -14.04 -9.18 -8.22
C SER A 25 -15.43 -8.54 -8.25
N PRO A 26 -15.64 -7.34 -7.67
CA PRO A 26 -16.87 -6.60 -7.88
C PRO A 26 -17.02 -6.29 -9.37
N GLY A 27 -17.97 -6.97 -10.01
CA GLY A 27 -18.35 -6.73 -11.39
C GLY A 27 -18.83 -5.29 -11.54
N GLY A 28 -18.04 -4.48 -12.23
CA GLY A 28 -18.50 -3.23 -12.82
C GLY A 28 -19.48 -3.57 -13.95
N VAL A 29 -20.73 -3.14 -13.80
CA VAL A 29 -21.70 -3.20 -14.90
C VAL A 29 -21.26 -2.21 -15.98
N SER A 30 -20.90 -2.71 -17.15
CA SER A 30 -20.75 -1.88 -18.35
C SER A 30 -21.81 -2.30 -19.35
N SER A 31 -22.93 -1.59 -19.31
CA SER A 31 -23.92 -1.61 -20.38
C SER A 31 -23.44 -0.69 -21.49
N SER A 32 -23.09 -1.25 -22.64
CA SER A 32 -23.17 -0.56 -23.93
C SER A 32 -23.26 -1.61 -25.04
N GLN A 33 -24.46 -1.70 -25.61
CA GLN A 33 -24.81 -2.57 -26.73
C GLN A 33 -24.39 -1.91 -28.04
N VAL A 34 -23.70 -2.70 -28.87
CA VAL A 34 -23.59 -2.67 -30.35
C VAL A 34 -23.22 -1.35 -31.06
N GLY A 35 -22.20 -1.46 -31.91
CA GLY A 35 -21.94 -0.53 -33.01
C GLY A 35 -20.53 -0.69 -33.53
N ALA A 36 -20.34 -1.48 -34.59
CA ALA A 36 -19.08 -1.53 -35.31
C ALA A 36 -18.79 -0.15 -35.92
N HIS A 37 -17.77 0.53 -35.43
CA HIS A 37 -17.17 1.67 -36.11
C HIS A 37 -15.70 1.34 -36.38
N SER A 38 -15.44 0.91 -37.61
CA SER A 38 -14.11 0.96 -38.23
C SER A 38 -13.73 2.44 -38.36
N GLY A 39 -13.15 3.00 -37.30
CA GLY A 39 -12.65 4.38 -37.27
C GLY A 39 -11.16 4.38 -36.97
N SER A 40 -10.40 5.09 -37.80
CA SER A 40 -8.99 5.44 -37.60
C SER A 40 -8.76 5.97 -36.17
N PRO A 41 -7.60 5.71 -35.52
CA PRO A 41 -7.36 6.21 -34.17
C PRO A 41 -7.46 7.74 -34.20
N VAL A 42 -8.52 8.26 -33.60
CA VAL A 42 -8.60 9.68 -33.25
C VAL A 42 -7.44 9.92 -32.31
N VAL A 43 -6.44 10.68 -32.77
CA VAL A 43 -5.40 11.25 -31.92
C VAL A 43 -6.11 12.20 -30.97
N SER A 44 -6.49 11.68 -29.81
CA SER A 44 -6.98 12.49 -28.71
C SER A 44 -5.81 13.37 -28.25
N GLN A 45 -6.01 14.68 -28.28
CA GLN A 45 -5.00 15.61 -27.81
C GLN A 45 -4.68 15.29 -26.34
N PRO A 46 -3.40 15.21 -25.93
CA PRO A 46 -3.04 14.98 -24.55
C PRO A 46 -3.70 16.04 -23.65
N PRO A 47 -4.21 15.66 -22.45
CA PRO A 47 -4.77 16.61 -21.51
C PRO A 47 -3.79 17.78 -21.30
N PRO A 48 -4.27 19.04 -21.31
CA PRO A 48 -3.44 20.19 -21.04
C PRO A 48 -2.68 20.00 -19.72
N LYS A 49 -1.37 20.25 -19.74
CA LYS A 49 -0.54 20.14 -18.54
C LYS A 49 -1.11 21.07 -17.47
N ARG A 50 -1.56 20.50 -16.35
CA ARG A 50 -1.98 21.30 -15.19
C ARG A 50 -0.76 22.03 -14.65
N GLN A 51 -0.91 23.33 -14.35
CA GLN A 51 0.08 24.07 -13.58
C GLN A 51 0.19 23.39 -12.21
N ARG A 52 1.42 23.06 -11.81
CA ARG A 52 1.70 22.52 -10.48
C ARG A 52 1.42 23.63 -9.46
N GLU A 53 0.57 23.38 -8.47
CA GLU A 53 0.53 24.25 -7.29
C GLU A 53 1.89 24.19 -6.57
N ASP A 54 2.74 25.20 -6.77
CA ASP A 54 3.94 25.43 -5.97
C ASP A 54 3.53 26.03 -4.62
N THR A 55 2.93 25.19 -3.78
CA THR A 55 2.63 25.57 -2.40
C THR A 55 3.94 25.50 -1.60
N VAL A 56 4.47 26.67 -1.23
CA VAL A 56 5.61 26.76 -0.31
C VAL A 56 5.14 26.27 1.06
N ILE A 57 5.70 25.15 1.53
CA ILE A 57 5.39 24.60 2.85
C ILE A 57 6.14 25.43 3.89
N ASP A 58 5.40 26.26 4.62
CA ASP A 58 5.92 26.94 5.80
C ASP A 58 6.10 25.91 6.94
N VAL A 59 7.36 25.61 7.24
CA VAL A 59 7.74 24.62 8.26
C VAL A 59 7.45 25.15 9.68
N GLU A 60 7.43 26.47 9.88
CA GLU A 60 7.21 27.11 11.18
C GLU A 60 5.72 27.28 11.49
N ALA A 61 4.88 27.50 10.47
CA ALA A 61 3.42 27.53 10.63
C ALA A 61 2.76 26.14 10.75
N LEU A 62 3.54 25.06 10.62
CA LEU A 62 3.05 23.69 10.73
C LEU A 62 2.87 23.26 12.20
N GLU A 63 2.07 24.00 12.96
CA GLU A 63 1.63 23.56 14.30
C GLU A 63 0.71 22.33 14.21
N LYS A 64 0.09 22.10 13.05
CA LYS A 64 -0.79 20.96 12.81
C LYS A 64 0.00 19.80 12.19
N PRO A 65 0.22 18.70 12.92
CA PRO A 65 0.89 17.53 12.35
C PRO A 65 0.13 17.02 11.13
N PHE A 66 0.86 16.66 10.09
CA PHE A 66 0.26 16.00 8.94
C PHE A 66 -0.47 14.73 9.42
N PRO A 67 -1.73 14.53 9.01
CA PRO A 67 -2.46 13.34 9.41
C PRO A 67 -1.82 12.12 8.75
N LEU A 68 -1.05 11.36 9.52
CA LEU A 68 -0.52 10.07 9.09
C LEU A 68 -1.67 9.05 8.94
N GLN A 69 -1.50 8.10 8.02
CA GLN A 69 -2.43 6.97 7.94
C GLN A 69 -2.45 6.24 9.30
N ARG A 70 -3.64 5.77 9.72
CA ARG A 70 -3.84 5.12 11.04
C ARG A 70 -2.92 3.92 11.28
N CYS A 71 -2.43 3.27 10.22
CA CYS A 71 -1.46 2.19 10.35
C CYS A 71 -0.13 2.64 10.99
N PHE A 72 0.28 3.89 10.82
CA PHE A 72 1.52 4.41 11.42
C PHE A 72 1.37 4.78 12.90
N SER A 73 0.15 4.83 13.45
CA SER A 73 -0.04 5.11 14.87
C SER A 73 0.12 3.86 15.75
N SER A 74 0.02 2.65 15.18
CA SER A 74 0.31 1.42 15.90
C SER A 74 1.82 1.23 16.05
N ARG A 75 2.29 1.16 17.29
CA ARG A 75 3.72 1.04 17.63
C ARG A 75 4.36 -0.24 17.07
N ASP A 76 3.57 -1.30 16.93
CA ASP A 76 3.96 -2.63 16.45
C ASP A 76 3.72 -2.83 14.93
N PHE A 77 3.39 -1.77 14.19
CA PHE A 77 3.09 -1.86 12.76
C PHE A 77 4.25 -2.47 11.96
N MET A 78 5.46 -1.95 12.16
CA MET A 78 6.65 -2.40 11.44
C MET A 78 7.09 -3.80 11.90
N ASP A 79 6.81 -4.19 13.14
CA ASP A 79 7.12 -5.54 13.64
C ASP A 79 6.19 -6.58 13.01
N LYS A 80 4.91 -6.25 12.84
CA LYS A 80 3.90 -7.12 12.22
C LYS A 80 3.99 -7.14 10.70
N ARG A 81 4.50 -6.07 10.10
CA ARG A 81 4.57 -5.87 8.64
C ARG A 81 5.93 -5.30 8.25
N PRO A 82 7.02 -6.06 8.45
CA PRO A 82 8.33 -5.60 8.06
C PRO A 82 8.38 -5.43 6.54
N PRO A 83 9.06 -4.38 6.03
CA PRO A 83 9.30 -4.26 4.60
C PRO A 83 10.12 -5.47 4.13
N MET A 84 9.67 -6.08 3.04
CA MET A 84 10.43 -7.11 2.36
C MET A 84 11.56 -6.43 1.61
N VAL A 85 12.79 -6.67 2.06
CA VAL A 85 14.03 -6.11 1.51
C VAL A 85 14.98 -7.28 1.40
N ALA A 86 15.64 -7.44 0.26
CA ALA A 86 16.56 -8.57 0.07
C ALA A 86 17.72 -8.48 1.05
N ASP A 87 18.28 -9.61 1.47
CA ASP A 87 19.36 -9.62 2.47
C ASP A 87 20.57 -8.80 2.03
N VAL A 88 20.87 -8.81 0.72
CA VAL A 88 21.93 -7.99 0.12
C VAL A 88 21.66 -6.49 0.26
N GLU A 89 20.42 -6.05 0.06
CA GLU A 89 20.04 -4.63 0.19
C GLU A 89 20.01 -4.21 1.67
N ARG A 90 19.55 -5.10 2.57
CA ARG A 90 19.57 -4.85 4.01
C ARG A 90 20.99 -4.65 4.52
N ALA A 91 21.93 -5.48 4.09
CA ALA A 91 23.34 -5.34 4.44
C ALA A 91 23.89 -4.00 3.94
N VAL A 92 23.63 -3.61 2.69
CA VAL A 92 24.07 -2.31 2.17
C VAL A 92 23.48 -1.15 2.98
N ILE A 93 22.19 -1.19 3.33
CA ILE A 93 21.56 -0.08 4.08
C ILE A 93 22.09 0.01 5.52
N LEU A 94 22.28 -1.12 6.19
CA LEU A 94 22.61 -1.16 7.63
C LEU A 94 24.12 -1.14 7.90
N ASP A 95 24.95 -1.73 7.04
CA ASP A 95 26.39 -1.86 7.23
C ASP A 95 27.18 -0.70 6.60
N MET A 96 26.57 0.05 5.66
CA MET A 96 27.23 1.18 5.03
C MET A 96 27.33 2.35 6.00
N GLY A 97 28.57 2.69 6.35
CA GLY A 97 28.85 3.76 7.31
C GLY A 97 28.53 5.17 6.76
N PRO A 98 28.38 6.18 7.65
CA PRO A 98 28.02 7.54 7.25
C PRO A 98 28.94 8.16 6.19
N ALA A 99 30.25 7.88 6.24
CA ALA A 99 31.21 8.42 5.27
C ALA A 99 31.02 7.85 3.86
N ALA A 100 30.74 6.55 3.74
CA ALA A 100 30.47 5.91 2.45
C ALA A 100 29.17 6.43 1.84
N TRP A 101 28.14 6.65 2.66
CA TRP A 101 26.89 7.30 2.23
C TRP A 101 27.13 8.71 1.68
N GLN A 102 27.94 9.52 2.37
CA GLN A 102 28.25 10.88 1.90
C GLN A 102 29.01 10.87 0.57
N GLU A 103 29.93 9.93 0.38
CA GLU A 103 30.65 9.78 -0.87
C GLU A 103 29.73 9.36 -2.03
N GLU A 104 28.82 8.40 -1.80
CA GLU A 104 27.81 8.00 -2.79
C GLU A 104 26.93 9.19 -3.19
N LEU A 105 26.42 9.93 -2.21
CA LEU A 105 25.62 11.14 -2.45
C LEU A 105 26.39 12.19 -3.27
N ALA A 106 27.68 12.38 -2.99
CA ALA A 106 28.51 13.30 -3.74
C ALA A 106 28.71 12.86 -5.19
N ARG A 107 28.83 11.54 -5.45
CA ARG A 107 28.91 11.00 -6.82
C ARG A 107 27.60 11.22 -7.58
N ASP A 108 26.46 10.94 -6.96
CA ASP A 108 25.14 11.13 -7.57
C ASP A 108 24.87 12.60 -7.90
N ALA A 109 25.21 13.51 -6.98
CA ALA A 109 25.08 14.95 -7.20
C ALA A 109 25.98 15.47 -8.34
N ALA A 110 27.14 14.86 -8.54
CA ALA A 110 28.06 15.22 -9.63
C ALA A 110 27.64 14.66 -11.00
N ALA A 111 26.69 13.71 -11.04
CA ALA A 111 26.21 13.08 -12.27
C ALA A 111 25.01 13.81 -12.92
N VAL A 112 24.53 14.91 -12.32
CA VAL A 112 23.42 15.76 -12.79
C VAL A 112 23.88 16.91 -13.68
#